data_AF-A0A371EYD0-F1
#
_entry.id   AF-A0A371EYD0-F1
#
_cell.length_a   1.000
_cell.length_b   1.000
_cell.length_c   1.000
_cell.angle_alpha   90.00
_cell.angle_beta   90.00
_cell.angle_gamma   90.00
#
_symmetry.space_group_name_H-M   'P 1'
#
loop_
_entity.id
_entity.type
_entity.pdbx_description
1 polymer ?
#
loop_
_entity_poly.entity_id
_entity_poly.type
_entity_poly.pdbx_seq_one_letter_code
_entity_poly.pdbx_strand_id
1 'polypeptide(L)'
;MTLVQRITMLGIKQLFTSVEHPQTNGQAELANKVVLKGLRKRLEEAKERQAEEDLVLKRRLKDETINKLIPNWKMPFRIIEVAGKGAFSLEQLNCKGVPHT
;
A
#
# COMPACT_ATOMS: atom_id res chain seq x y z
N MET A 1 3.28 28.93 26.86
CA MET A 1 4.24 28.00 27.52
C MET A 1 5.03 27.30 26.41
N THR A 2 6.36 27.44 26.37
CA THR A 2 7.19 26.90 25.28
C THR A 2 7.83 25.56 25.66
N LEU A 3 8.23 24.77 24.66
CA LEU A 3 8.86 23.46 24.85
C LEU A 3 10.12 23.55 25.71
N VAL A 4 10.92 24.61 25.53
CA VAL A 4 12.14 24.88 26.31
C VAL A 4 11.81 25.09 27.78
N GLN A 5 10.78 25.90 28.09
CA GLN A 5 10.34 26.14 29.47
C GLN A 5 9.89 24.84 30.15
N ARG A 6 9.22 23.95 29.42
CA ARG A 6 8.76 22.65 29.94
C ARG A 6 9.91 21.71 30.27
N ILE A 7 10.93 21.66 29.41
CA ILE A 7 12.09 20.76 29.58
C ILE A 7 12.94 21.21 30.76
N THR A 8 13.15 22.52 30.92
CA THR A 8 13.83 23.09 32.09
C THR A 8 13.07 22.80 33.39
N MET A 9 11.73 22.88 33.37
CA MET A 9 10.88 22.56 34.53
C MET A 9 10.96 21.09 34.95
N LEU A 10 11.27 20.18 34.02
CA LEU A 10 11.48 18.75 34.28
C LEU A 10 12.94 18.44 34.70
N GLY A 11 13.81 19.44 34.83
CA GLY A 11 15.22 19.25 35.19
C GLY A 11 16.08 18.61 34.10
N ILE A 12 15.57 18.55 32.86
CA ILE A 12 16.27 17.93 31.73
C ILE A 12 17.26 18.93 31.15
N LYS A 13 18.54 18.54 31.08
CA LYS A 13 19.58 19.36 30.44
C LYS A 13 19.45 19.25 28.92
N GLN A 14 19.23 20.37 28.26
CA GLN A 14 19.29 20.46 26.80
C GLN A 14 20.73 20.68 26.34
N LEU A 15 21.20 19.84 25.42
CA LEU A 15 22.44 20.03 24.71
C LEU A 15 22.10 20.36 23.25
N PHE A 16 22.45 21.56 22.80
CA PHE A 16 22.26 21.99 21.42
C PHE A 16 23.59 21.86 20.66
N THR A 17 23.57 21.21 19.49
CA THR A 17 24.67 21.23 18.53
C THR A 17 24.45 22.33 17.50
N SER A 18 25.53 22.89 16.93
CA SER A 18 25.44 23.88 15.86
C SER A 18 24.57 23.37 14.70
N VAL A 19 23.74 24.26 14.15
CA VAL A 19 22.83 23.94 13.03
C VAL A 19 23.62 23.53 11.78
N GLU A 20 24.82 24.09 11.59
CA GLU A 20 25.64 23.79 10.41
C GLU A 20 26.31 22.40 10.48
N HIS A 21 26.43 21.81 11.68
CA HIS A 21 27.14 20.55 11.91
C HIS A 21 26.35 19.68 12.91
N PRO A 22 25.37 18.88 12.43
CA PRO A 22 24.53 18.05 13.30
C PRO A 22 25.30 16.81 13.79
N GLN A 23 26.27 17.00 14.67
CA GLN A 23 27.22 15.97 15.12
C GLN A 23 26.54 14.77 15.82
N THR A 24 25.35 14.96 16.42
CA THR A 24 24.70 13.98 17.30
C THR A 24 23.43 13.35 16.75
N ASN A 25 22.90 13.82 15.60
CA ASN A 25 21.65 13.30 15.03
C ASN A 25 21.82 11.98 14.25
N GLY A 26 23.06 11.58 13.94
CA GLY A 26 23.33 10.41 13.11
C GLY A 26 22.79 9.08 13.69
N GLN A 27 22.75 8.93 15.02
CA GLN A 27 22.18 7.75 15.66
C GLN A 27 20.65 7.67 15.45
N ALA A 28 19.96 8.80 15.57
CA ALA A 28 18.52 8.89 15.30
C ALA A 28 18.22 8.61 13.82
N GLU A 29 19.06 9.12 12.91
CA GLU A 29 18.92 8.84 11.48
C GLU A 29 19.10 7.37 11.13
N LEU A 30 20.08 6.69 11.73
CA LEU A 30 20.28 5.24 11.54
C LEU A 30 19.09 4.44 12.08
N ALA A 31 18.61 4.76 13.28
CA ALA A 31 17.42 4.14 13.86
C ALA A 31 16.19 4.33 12.95
N ASN A 32 15.99 5.55 12.44
CA ASN A 32 14.89 5.87 11.52
C ASN A 32 14.97 5.05 10.22
N LYS A 33 16.17 4.85 9.66
CA LYS A 33 16.37 4.00 8.48
C LYS A 33 15.97 2.55 8.74
N VAL A 34 16.31 2.00 9.90
CA VAL A 34 15.94 0.62 10.28
C VAL A 34 14.43 0.48 10.43
N VAL A 35 13.79 1.40 11.16
CA VAL A 35 12.32 1.42 11.34
C VAL A 35 11.62 1.53 10.00
N LEU A 36 12.04 2.45 9.13
CA LEU A 36 11.44 2.65 7.82
C LEU A 36 11.56 1.41 6.94
N LYS A 37 12.72 0.73 6.96
CA LYS A 37 12.93 -0.52 6.22
C LYS A 37 11.97 -1.62 6.69
N GLY A 38 11.78 -1.76 8.00
CA GLY A 38 10.83 -2.72 8.58
C GLY A 38 9.38 -2.43 8.19
N LEU A 39 8.96 -1.17 8.23
CA LEU A 39 7.60 -0.75 7.84
C LEU A 39 7.32 -1.03 6.37
N ARG A 40 8.27 -0.72 5.47
CA ARG A 40 8.13 -1.02 4.03
C ARG A 40 7.95 -2.51 3.78
N LYS A 41 8.74 -3.36 4.43
CA LYS A 41 8.63 -4.82 4.29
C LYS A 41 7.24 -5.32 4.69
N ARG A 42 6.76 -4.91 5.87
CA ARG A 42 5.42 -5.29 6.36
C ARG A 42 4.29 -4.81 5.46
N LEU A 43 4.45 -3.65 4.83
CA LEU A 43 3.49 -3.11 3.88
C LEU A 43 3.39 -3.97 2.62
N GLU A 44 4.52 -4.38 2.04
CA GLU A 44 4.51 -5.24 0.85
C GLU A 44 3.92 -6.63 1.17
N GLU A 45 4.28 -7.24 2.29
CA GLU A 45 3.68 -8.51 2.75
C GLU A 45 2.17 -8.41 3.02
N ALA A 46 1.68 -7.23 3.43
CA ALA A 46 0.26 -7.00 3.62
C ALA A 46 -0.48 -6.86 2.28
N LYS A 47 0.12 -6.19 1.29
CA LYS A 47 -0.42 -6.09 -0.06
C LYS A 47 -0.50 -7.45 -0.75
N GLU A 48 0.52 -8.30 -0.60
CA GLU A 48 0.51 -9.66 -1.14
C GLU A 48 -0.62 -10.50 -0.53
N ARG A 49 -0.85 -10.38 0.79
CA ARG A 49 -1.99 -11.03 1.46
C ARG A 49 -3.34 -10.47 1.04
N GLN A 50 -3.43 -9.16 0.76
CA GLN A 50 -4.68 -8.54 0.32
C GLN A 50 -5.05 -8.90 -1.13
N ALA A 51 -4.06 -9.16 -1.99
CA ALA A 51 -4.31 -9.53 -3.38
C ALA A 51 -5.11 -10.84 -3.54
N GLU A 52 -5.12 -11.71 -2.53
CA GLU A 52 -5.85 -12.97 -2.55
C GLU A 52 -7.38 -12.78 -2.45
N GLU A 53 -7.86 -11.63 -1.97
CA GLU A 53 -9.28 -11.30 -1.85
C GLU A 53 -9.75 -10.22 -2.85
N ASP A 54 -8.84 -9.72 -3.71
CA ASP A 54 -9.11 -8.57 -4.57
C ASP A 54 -9.89 -8.97 -5.85
N LEU A 55 -10.86 -8.14 -6.23
CA LEU A 55 -11.64 -8.33 -7.46
C LEU A 55 -10.90 -7.67 -8.63
N VAL A 56 -10.51 -8.47 -9.63
CA VAL A 56 -9.75 -7.97 -10.78
C VAL A 56 -10.60 -7.90 -12.04
N LEU A 57 -10.37 -6.87 -12.85
CA LEU A 57 -11.05 -6.65 -14.13
C LEU A 57 -10.15 -7.09 -15.28
N LYS A 58 -10.62 -8.04 -16.09
CA LYS A 58 -9.91 -8.48 -17.31
C LYS A 58 -10.31 -7.60 -18.49
N ARG A 59 -9.35 -6.89 -19.08
CA ARG A 59 -9.56 -6.11 -20.31
C ARG A 59 -9.93 -7.03 -21.48
N ARG A 60 -10.95 -6.68 -22.27
CA ARG A 60 -11.29 -7.39 -23.53
C ARG A 60 -10.22 -7.15 -24.59
N LEU A 61 -9.95 -8.17 -25.40
CA LEU A 61 -9.25 -8.01 -26.67
C LEU A 61 -10.23 -7.38 -27.67
N LYS A 62 -9.76 -6.43 -28.47
CA LYS A 62 -10.61 -5.77 -29.48
C LYS A 62 -10.96 -6.77 -30.57
N ASP A 63 -12.17 -7.31 -30.51
CA ASP A 63 -12.80 -8.00 -31.64
C ASP A 63 -13.85 -7.08 -32.28
N GLU A 64 -14.25 -7.42 -33.50
CA GLU A 64 -15.18 -6.63 -34.33
C GLU A 64 -16.55 -6.41 -33.67
N THR A 65 -16.85 -7.15 -32.59
CA THR A 65 -18.10 -7.06 -31.83
C THR A 65 -18.12 -5.97 -30.75
N ILE A 66 -16.98 -5.35 -30.42
CA ILE A 66 -16.91 -4.30 -29.38
C ILE A 66 -17.24 -2.94 -29.99
N ASN A 67 -18.50 -2.56 -29.94
CA ASN A 67 -18.93 -1.20 -30.27
C ASN A 67 -18.65 -0.22 -29.12
N LYS A 68 -18.72 1.09 -29.39
CA LYS A 68 -18.43 2.20 -28.46
C LYS A 68 -19.25 2.18 -27.15
N LEU A 69 -20.34 1.41 -27.11
CA LEU A 69 -21.29 1.34 -25.99
C LEU A 69 -21.07 0.12 -25.08
N ILE A 70 -20.24 -0.84 -25.49
CA ILE A 70 -19.89 -2.00 -24.67
C ILE A 70 -18.64 -1.65 -23.83
N PRO A 71 -18.67 -1.80 -22.50
CA PRO A 71 -17.51 -1.49 -21.65
C PRO A 71 -16.28 -2.31 -22.05
N ASN A 72 -15.08 -1.74 -21.99
CA ASN A 72 -13.86 -2.42 -22.45
C ASN A 72 -13.37 -3.54 -21.50
N TRP A 73 -14.07 -3.77 -20.39
CA TRP A 73 -13.74 -4.73 -19.35
C TRP A 73 -14.74 -5.89 -19.38
N LYS A 74 -14.27 -7.14 -19.29
CA LYS A 74 -15.14 -8.28 -18.95
C LYS A 74 -15.50 -8.17 -17.46
N MET A 75 -16.69 -8.65 -17.09
CA MET A 75 -17.26 -8.73 -15.72
C MET A 75 -16.22 -8.96 -14.61
N PRO A 76 -16.48 -8.56 -13.36
CA PRO A 76 -15.53 -8.75 -12.26
C PRO A 76 -15.17 -10.23 -12.05
N PHE A 77 -13.88 -10.49 -11.90
CA PHE A 77 -13.33 -11.81 -11.57
C PHE A 77 -12.83 -11.80 -10.13
N ARG A 78 -12.98 -12.92 -9.44
CA ARG A 78 -12.37 -13.14 -8.13
C ARG A 78 -11.03 -13.86 -8.33
N ILE A 79 -9.97 -13.37 -7.68
CA ILE A 79 -8.72 -14.13 -7.57
C ILE A 79 -8.99 -15.33 -6.66
N ILE A 80 -8.71 -16.54 -7.15
CA ILE A 80 -8.88 -17.79 -6.40
C ILE A 80 -7.56 -18.38 -5.92
N GLU A 81 -6.47 -18.09 -6.61
CA GLU A 81 -5.14 -18.59 -6.24
C GLU A 81 -4.05 -17.72 -6.86
N VAL A 82 -2.97 -17.51 -6.12
CA VAL A 82 -1.75 -16.86 -6.63
C VAL A 82 -0.79 -17.93 -7.14
N ALA A 83 -0.76 -18.14 -8.45
CA ALA A 83 0.11 -19.13 -9.10
C ALA A 83 1.60 -18.69 -9.14
N GLY A 84 1.90 -17.42 -8.84
CA GLY A 84 3.26 -16.88 -8.76
C GLY A 84 3.29 -15.35 -8.72
N LYS A 85 4.48 -14.72 -8.70
CA LYS A 85 4.61 -13.25 -8.72
C LYS A 85 4.00 -12.66 -9.99
N GLY A 86 2.83 -12.02 -9.85
CA GLY A 86 2.09 -11.41 -10.96
C GLY A 86 1.24 -12.37 -11.80
N ALA A 87 1.09 -13.63 -11.36
CA ALA A 87 0.25 -14.62 -12.01
C ALA A 87 -0.86 -15.07 -11.05
N PHE A 88 -2.11 -14.83 -11.44
CA PHE A 88 -3.30 -15.10 -10.63
C PHE A 88 -4.26 -16.03 -11.38
N SER A 89 -4.73 -17.08 -10.72
CA SER A 89 -5.86 -17.90 -11.17
C SER A 89 -7.15 -17.16 -10.83
N LEU A 90 -8.05 -17.04 -11.80
CA LEU A 90 -9.27 -16.23 -11.67
C LEU A 90 -10.53 -17.10 -11.84
N GLU A 91 -11.49 -16.92 -10.95
CA GLU A 91 -12.85 -17.46 -11.11
C GLU A 91 -13.81 -16.36 -11.59
N GLN A 92 -14.65 -16.71 -12.55
CA GLN A 92 -15.76 -15.84 -12.95
C GLN A 92 -16.85 -15.92 -11.90
N LEU A 93 -17.26 -14.76 -11.37
CA LEU A 93 -18.45 -14.71 -10.54
C LEU A 93 -19.65 -15.05 -11.44
N ASN A 94 -20.28 -16.20 -11.19
CA ASN A 94 -21.45 -16.66 -11.91
C ASN A 94 -22.59 -15.66 -11.69
N CYS A 95 -22.80 -14.74 -12.62
CA CYS A 95 -23.96 -13.86 -12.63
C CYS A 95 -25.20 -14.70 -12.99
N LYS A 96 -25.73 -15.49 -12.05
CA LYS A 96 -27.14 -15.90 -12.12
C LYS A 96 -27.96 -14.61 -12.04
N GLY A 97 -28.68 -14.35 -13.13
CA GLY A 97 -29.26 -13.04 -13.47
C GLY A 97 -29.91 -12.35 -12.28
N VAL A 98 -29.47 -11.12 -12.02
CA VAL A 98 -30.29 -10.16 -11.29
C VAL A 98 -31.45 -9.83 -12.22
N PRO A 99 -32.72 -10.15 -11.86
CA PRO A 99 -33.84 -9.75 -12.68
C PRO A 99 -33.90 -8.23 -12.69
N HIS A 100 -33.90 -7.65 -13.89
CA HIS A 100 -34.25 -6.25 -14.07
C HIS A 100 -35.78 -6.12 -13.89
N THR A 101 -36.20 -5.49 -12.81
CA THR A 101 -37.51 -4.83 -12.70
C THR A 101 -37.48 -3.48 -13.39
#